data_AF-K9BP93-F1
#
_entry.id   AF-K9BP93-F1
#
_cell.length_a   1.000
_cell.length_b   1.000
_cell.length_c   1.000
_cell.angle_alpha   90.00
_cell.angle_beta   90.00
_cell.angle_gamma   90.00
#
_symmetry.space_group_name_H-M   'P 1'
#
loop_
_entity.id
_entity.type
_entity.pdbx_description
1 polymer ?
#
loop_
_entity_poly.entity_id
_entity_poly.type
_entity_poly.pdbx_seq_one_letter_code
_entity_poly.pdbx_strand_id
1 'polypeptide(L)'
;MSKFVKVIAIATGFYNGLREVGGDPFEVPVDMVSDDAWFKPVSGATYVKDSEDQDVNGNYSRMNKEALTAAAVAKGIELNGSETKAQLVELLEAKDLLD
;
A
#
# COMPACT_ATOMS: atom_id res chain seq x y z
N MET A 1 1.64 13.07 -1.66
CA MET A 1 2.92 12.37 -1.85
C MET A 1 3.61 12.19 -0.51
N SER A 2 3.52 11.01 0.11
CA SER A 2 4.20 10.73 1.40
C SER A 2 5.56 10.13 1.09
N LYS A 3 6.64 10.90 1.27
CA LYS A 3 8.00 10.42 1.00
C LYS A 3 8.42 9.45 2.10
N PHE A 4 8.97 8.30 1.73
CA PHE A 4 9.54 7.34 2.67
C PHE A 4 11.05 7.22 2.46
N VAL A 5 11.72 6.72 3.47
CA VAL A 5 13.16 6.50 3.42
C VAL A 5 13.48 5.23 4.17
N LYS A 6 14.35 4.44 3.57
CA LYS A 6 14.84 3.21 4.18
C LYS A 6 15.88 3.58 5.22
N VAL A 7 15.65 3.17 6.45
CA VAL A 7 16.48 3.45 7.62
C VAL A 7 16.95 2.15 8.26
N ILE A 8 18.03 2.23 9.02
CA ILE A 8 18.52 1.13 9.87
C ILE A 8 18.53 1.60 11.32
N ALA A 9 18.13 0.71 12.23
CA ALA A 9 18.14 0.99 13.66
C ALA A 9 19.59 1.16 14.16
N ILE A 10 19.86 2.29 14.83
CA ILE A 10 21.13 2.58 15.51
C ILE A 10 21.00 2.46 17.03
N ALA A 11 19.78 2.49 17.55
CA ALA A 11 19.41 2.12 18.92
C ALA A 11 18.19 1.20 18.88
N THR A 12 17.90 0.50 19.97
CA THR A 12 16.68 -0.32 20.06
C THR A 12 15.46 0.58 20.16
N GLY A 13 14.46 0.32 19.33
CA GLY A 13 13.22 1.07 19.35
C GLY A 13 12.05 0.29 18.79
N PHE A 14 10.86 0.89 18.83
CA PHE A 14 9.64 0.27 18.34
C PHE A 14 9.10 1.03 17.13
N TYR A 15 9.05 0.37 15.99
CA TYR A 15 8.42 0.88 14.77
C TYR A 15 7.86 -0.27 13.94
N ASN A 16 6.52 -0.38 13.91
CA ASN A 16 5.79 -1.53 13.35
C ASN A 16 6.33 -2.89 13.86
N GLY A 17 6.75 -2.94 15.12
CA GLY A 17 7.45 -4.06 15.73
C GLY A 17 8.75 -3.63 16.43
N LEU A 18 9.34 -4.55 17.21
CA LEU A 18 10.64 -4.33 17.84
C LEU A 18 11.71 -4.27 16.74
N ARG A 19 12.55 -3.23 16.77
CA ARG A 19 13.70 -3.08 15.87
C ARG A 19 14.95 -2.96 16.72
N GLU A 20 15.89 -3.86 16.47
CA GLU A 20 17.14 -3.95 17.21
C GLU A 20 18.29 -3.35 16.39
N VAL A 21 19.35 -2.91 17.07
CA VAL A 21 20.53 -2.31 16.43
C VAL A 21 21.17 -3.29 15.46
N GLY A 22 21.38 -2.85 14.22
CA GLY A 22 21.95 -3.71 13.16
C GLY A 22 20.99 -4.76 12.59
N GLY A 23 19.70 -4.67 12.90
CA GLY A 23 18.65 -5.47 12.27
C GLY A 23 18.36 -5.09 10.82
N ASP A 24 17.33 -5.71 10.25
CA ASP A 24 16.92 -5.47 8.86
C ASP A 24 16.44 -4.02 8.65
N PRO A 25 16.88 -3.34 7.58
CA PRO A 25 16.49 -1.97 7.29
C PRO A 25 14.99 -1.85 6.97
N PHE A 26 14.33 -0.84 7.54
CA PHE A 26 12.89 -0.63 7.49
C PHE A 26 12.52 0.73 6.91
N GLU A 27 11.28 0.90 6.47
CA GLU A 27 10.82 2.13 5.82
C GLU A 27 10.04 3.02 6.79
N VAL A 28 10.49 4.27 6.93
CA VAL A 28 9.81 5.31 7.72
C VAL A 28 9.45 6.50 6.84
N PRO A 29 8.41 7.27 7.17
CA PRO A 29 8.17 8.55 6.54
C PRO A 29 9.39 9.45 6.69
N VAL A 30 9.75 10.22 5.66
CA VAL A 30 10.86 11.18 5.71
C VAL A 30 10.66 12.21 6.83
N ASP A 31 9.40 12.54 7.14
CA ASP A 31 9.03 13.42 8.25
C ASP A 31 9.47 12.88 9.63
N MET A 32 9.61 11.56 9.75
CA MET A 32 10.05 10.89 10.97
C MET A 32 11.58 10.81 11.09
N VAL A 33 12.33 11.10 10.02
CA VAL A 33 13.79 11.16 10.06
C VAL A 33 14.21 12.51 10.63
N SER A 34 14.31 12.56 11.95
CA SER A 34 14.86 13.68 12.71
C SER A 34 16.30 13.40 13.14
N ASP A 35 17.05 14.45 13.49
CA ASP A 35 18.44 14.35 13.97
C ASP A 35 18.57 13.49 15.25
N ASP A 36 17.50 13.40 16.04
CA ASP A 36 17.40 12.60 17.29
C ASP A 36 16.77 11.20 17.08
N ALA A 37 16.57 10.77 15.82
CA ALA A 37 15.96 9.47 15.58
C ALA A 37 16.89 8.32 16.00
N TRP A 38 16.32 7.28 16.62
CA TRP A 38 17.02 6.04 17.00
C TRP A 38 17.36 5.15 15.78
N PHE A 39 17.14 5.65 14.57
CA PHE A 39 17.46 5.03 13.30
C PHE A 39 18.08 6.05 12.36
N LYS A 40 18.92 5.61 11.42
CA LYS A 40 19.55 6.48 10.43
C LYS A 40 19.17 6.05 9.01
N PRO A 41 19.07 6.98 8.05
CA PRO A 41 18.85 6.64 6.66
C PRO A 41 20.00 5.79 6.12
N VAL A 42 19.67 4.77 5.36
CA VAL A 42 20.63 4.03 4.56
C VAL A 42 20.98 4.92 3.37
N SER A 43 22.27 5.25 3.25
CA SER A 43 22.77 6.17 2.22
C SER A 43 22.30 5.74 0.83
N GLY A 44 21.59 6.62 0.11
CA GLY A 44 21.06 6.37 -1.24
C GLY A 44 19.66 5.75 -1.33
N ALA A 45 18.96 5.51 -0.21
CA ALA A 45 17.68 4.80 -0.19
C ALA A 45 16.48 5.72 0.16
N THR A 46 16.47 6.95 -0.36
CA THR A 46 15.27 7.81 -0.31
C THR A 46 14.40 7.45 -1.49
N TYR A 47 13.30 6.76 -1.22
CA TYR A 47 12.30 6.45 -2.24
C TYR A 47 11.12 7.36 -2.00
N VAL A 48 10.85 8.24 -2.96
CA VAL A 48 9.52 8.84 -3.03
C VAL A 48 8.59 7.69 -3.36
N LYS A 49 8.05 7.04 -2.31
CA LYS A 49 6.79 6.33 -2.47
C LYS A 49 5.84 7.47 -2.80
N ASP A 50 5.53 7.62 -4.08
CA ASP A 50 4.34 8.40 -4.36
C ASP A 50 3.24 7.75 -3.54
N SER A 51 2.47 8.55 -2.81
CA SER A 51 1.21 8.04 -2.30
C SER A 51 0.21 8.08 -3.46
N GLU A 52 0.63 7.52 -4.59
CA GLU A 52 -0.16 6.94 -5.65
C GLU A 52 -0.02 5.43 -5.48
N ASP A 53 -0.44 5.02 -4.30
CA ASP A 53 -0.97 3.71 -4.02
C ASP A 53 -2.12 4.04 -3.04
N GLN A 54 -3.30 4.56 -3.41
CA GLN A 54 -4.05 4.38 -4.65
C GLN A 54 -3.73 3.06 -5.35
N ASP A 55 -3.66 2.00 -4.54
CA ASP A 55 -4.18 0.67 -4.83
C ASP A 55 -5.69 0.80 -5.14
N VAL A 56 -6.01 1.64 -6.14
CA VAL A 56 -7.14 1.44 -7.05
C VAL A 56 -6.71 0.52 -8.18
N ASN A 57 -5.40 0.25 -8.32
CA ASN A 57 -4.90 -0.66 -9.34
C ASN A 57 -4.66 -2.08 -8.77
N GLY A 58 -5.72 -2.89 -8.80
CA GLY A 58 -5.53 -4.29 -9.16
C GLY A 58 -5.55 -5.34 -8.05
N ASN A 59 -6.12 -5.09 -6.87
CA ASN A 59 -6.41 -6.19 -5.95
C ASN A 59 -7.87 -6.33 -5.53
N TYR A 60 -8.75 -6.25 -6.52
CA TYR A 60 -10.12 -6.77 -6.42
C TYR A 60 -10.13 -8.21 -5.87
N SER A 61 -9.10 -9.03 -6.13
CA SER A 61 -8.95 -10.37 -5.55
C SER A 61 -8.93 -10.40 -4.01
N ARG A 62 -8.39 -9.36 -3.36
CA ARG A 62 -8.39 -9.20 -1.89
C ARG A 62 -9.68 -8.59 -1.34
N MET A 63 -10.50 -7.93 -2.16
CA MET A 63 -11.76 -7.33 -1.73
C MET A 63 -12.83 -8.40 -1.46
N ASN A 64 -13.76 -8.12 -0.54
CA ASN A 64 -14.92 -8.99 -0.30
C ASN A 64 -15.99 -8.80 -1.36
N LYS A 65 -16.91 -9.76 -1.51
CA LYS A 65 -18.00 -9.71 -2.51
C LYS A 65 -18.75 -8.38 -2.45
N GLU A 66 -19.07 -7.89 -1.26
CA GLU A 66 -19.78 -6.62 -1.06
C GLU A 66 -18.98 -5.41 -1.56
N ALA A 67 -17.69 -5.36 -1.25
CA ALA A 67 -16.80 -4.29 -1.70
C ALA A 67 -16.62 -4.31 -3.23
N LEU A 68 -16.56 -5.51 -3.82
CA LEU A 68 -16.53 -5.71 -5.27
C LEU A 68 -17.82 -5.28 -5.94
N THR A 69 -18.97 -5.64 -5.37
CA THR A 69 -20.28 -5.18 -5.86
C THR A 69 -20.37 -3.65 -5.82
N ALA A 70 -19.95 -3.02 -4.71
CA ALA A 70 -19.96 -1.57 -4.58
C ALA A 70 -19.01 -0.90 -5.59
N ALA A 71 -17.81 -1.44 -5.79
CA ALA A 71 -16.86 -0.94 -6.77
C ALA A 71 -17.41 -1.06 -8.20
N ALA A 72 -18.04 -2.20 -8.52
CA ALA A 72 -18.60 -2.45 -9.84
C ALA A 72 -19.75 -1.48 -10.14
N VAL A 73 -20.65 -1.28 -9.18
CA VAL A 73 -21.72 -0.27 -9.30
C VAL A 73 -21.14 1.15 -9.44
N ALA A 74 -20.10 1.49 -8.67
CA ALA A 74 -19.44 2.80 -8.76
C ALA A 74 -18.78 3.04 -10.13
N LYS A 75 -18.30 1.99 -10.78
CA LYS A 75 -17.74 2.01 -12.15
C LYS A 75 -18.82 1.90 -13.24
N GLY A 76 -20.10 1.86 -12.87
CA GLY A 76 -21.23 1.75 -13.80
C GLY A 76 -21.38 0.36 -14.44
N ILE A 77 -20.85 -0.68 -13.80
CA ILE A 77 -21.01 -2.08 -14.22
C ILE A 77 -22.39 -2.56 -13.74
N GLU A 78 -23.25 -2.95 -14.67
CA GLU A 78 -24.55 -3.55 -14.35
C GLU A 78 -24.36 -4.97 -13.80
N LEU A 79 -24.80 -5.15 -12.57
CA LEU A 79 -24.75 -6.42 -11.85
C LEU A 79 -26.15 -7.06 -11.84
N ASN A 80 -26.23 -8.34 -12.19
CA ASN A 80 -27.46 -9.14 -12.13
C ASN A 80 -27.65 -9.79 -10.75
N GLY A 81 -26.72 -9.61 -9.81
CA GLY A 81 -26.79 -10.12 -8.44
C GLY A 81 -26.49 -11.62 -8.30
N SER A 82 -26.24 -12.31 -9.43
CA SER A 82 -25.85 -13.71 -9.49
C SER A 82 -24.33 -13.89 -9.62
N GLU A 83 -23.61 -12.77 -9.79
CA GLU A 83 -22.18 -12.76 -10.03
C GLU A 83 -21.41 -13.24 -8.82
N THR A 84 -20.43 -14.09 -9.09
CA THR A 84 -19.50 -14.62 -8.10
C THR A 84 -18.39 -13.61 -7.85
N LYS A 85 -17.72 -13.75 -6.70
CA LYS A 85 -16.56 -12.91 -6.35
C LYS A 85 -15.56 -12.81 -7.52
N ALA A 86 -15.22 -13.95 -8.14
CA ALA A 86 -14.30 -13.98 -9.27
C ALA A 86 -14.81 -13.22 -10.50
N GLN A 87 -16.11 -13.32 -10.83
CA GLN A 87 -16.69 -12.58 -11.94
C GLN A 87 -16.71 -11.07 -11.68
N LEU A 88 -16.99 -10.64 -10.44
CA LEU A 88 -16.94 -9.22 -10.08
C LEU A 88 -15.53 -8.65 -10.21
N VAL A 89 -14.52 -9.42 -9.79
CA VAL A 89 -13.11 -9.09 -9.94
C VAL A 89 -12.75 -8.92 -11.42
N GLU A 90 -13.09 -9.89 -12.26
CA GLU A 90 -12.80 -9.87 -13.69
C GLU A 90 -13.48 -8.70 -14.41
N LEU A 91 -14.75 -8.41 -14.09
CA LEU A 91 -15.48 -7.27 -14.66
C LEU A 91 -14.85 -5.93 -14.26
N LEU A 92 -14.42 -5.81 -13.00
CA LEU A 92 -13.78 -4.62 -12.47
C LEU A 92 -12.40 -4.39 -13.09
N GLU A 93 -11.58 -5.44 -13.19
CA GLU A 93 -10.27 -5.38 -13.85
C GLU A 93 -10.42 -5.05 -15.34
N ALA A 94 -11.35 -5.70 -16.04
CA ALA A 94 -11.58 -5.43 -17.46
C ALA A 94 -12.05 -4.00 -17.73
N LYS A 95 -12.85 -3.42 -16.82
CA LYS A 95 -13.33 -2.05 -16.94
C LYS A 95 -12.24 -1.02 -16.63
N ASP A 96 -11.37 -1.32 -15.69
CA ASP A 96 -10.22 -0.49 -15.32
C ASP A 96 -9.13 -0.50 -16.41
N LEU A 97 -8.96 -1.63 -17.10
CA LEU A 97 -8.00 -1.77 -18.21
C LEU A 97 -8.45 -1.05 -19.51
N LEU A 98 -9.73 -0.67 -19.61
CA LEU A 98 -10.31 -0.04 -20.80
C LEU A 98 -10.43 1.50 -20.72
N ASP A 99 -10.15 2.10 -19.55
CA ASP A 99 -10.23 3.54 -19.27
C ASP A 99 -8.85 4.21 -19.43
#